data_AF-A0A9D1SVR5-F1
#
_entry.id   AF-A0A9D1SVR5-F1
#
_cell.length_a   1.000
_cell.length_b   1.000
_cell.length_c   1.000
_cell.angle_alpha   90.00
_cell.angle_beta   90.00
_cell.angle_gamma   90.00
#
_symmetry.space_group_name_H-M   'P 1'
#
loop_
_entity.id
_entity.type
_entity.pdbx_description
1 polymer ?
#
loop_
_entity_poly.entity_id
_entity_poly.type
_entity_poly.pdbx_seq_one_letter_code
_entity_poly.pdbx_strand_id
1 'polypeptide(L)' 'MLKKEKIDRINHLARKAKSEGLTEEEKAEQQLLRKEYLEKFREHFRGHLDRVKFVEDLSEEELAEIQEQKKRQN' A
#
# COMPACT_ATOMS: atom_id res chain seq x y z
N MET A 1 -4.11 -4.02 5.07
CA MET A 1 -4.81 -3.06 4.18
C MET A 1 -6.05 -2.53 4.90
N LEU A 2 -6.40 -1.25 4.70
CA LEU A 2 -7.60 -0.64 5.28
C LEU A 2 -8.87 -1.16 4.59
N LYS A 3 -10.03 -1.13 5.27
CA LYS A 3 -11.33 -1.50 4.67
C LYS A 3 -11.64 -0.63 3.46
N LYS A 4 -12.24 -1.23 2.42
CA LYS A 4 -12.61 -0.54 1.17
C LYS A 4 -13.48 0.70 1.41
N GLU A 5 -14.45 0.62 2.31
CA GLU A 5 -15.33 1.73 2.68
C GLU A 5 -14.58 2.97 3.17
N LYS A 6 -13.53 2.78 3.98
CA LYS A 6 -12.69 3.89 4.47
C LYS A 6 -11.84 4.50 3.36
N ILE A 7 -11.37 3.68 2.43
CA ILE A 7 -10.62 4.16 1.25
C ILE A 7 -11.55 4.97 0.33
N ASP A 8 -12.77 4.49 0.11
CA ASP A 8 -13.78 5.20 -0.67
C ASP A 8 -14.15 6.54 -0.01
N ARG A 9 -14.24 6.57 1.32
CA ARG A 9 -14.43 7.83 2.08
C ARG A 9 -13.26 8.79 1.92
N ILE A 10 -12.01 8.32 2.00
CA ILE A 10 -10.82 9.15 1.73
C ILE A 10 -10.88 9.75 0.32
N ASN A 11 -11.26 8.95 -0.68
CA ASN A 11 -11.38 9.40 -2.06
C ASN A 11 -12.50 10.41 -2.24
N HIS A 12 -13.64 10.21 -1.59
CA HIS A 12 -14.75 11.16 -1.58
C HIS A 12 -14.32 12.51 -1.00
N LEU A 13 -13.71 12.51 0.19
CA LEU A 13 -13.17 13.73 0.82
C LEU A 13 -12.09 14.39 -0.04
N ALA A 14 -11.25 13.61 -0.72
CA ALA A 14 -10.23 14.14 -1.62
C ALA A 14 -10.83 14.81 -2.88
N ARG A 15 -11.94 14.30 -3.41
CA ARG A 15 -12.66 14.92 -4.53
C ARG A 15 -13.34 16.21 -4.07
N LYS A 16 -14.04 16.18 -2.95
CA LYS A 16 -14.70 17.36 -2.36
C LYS A 16 -13.72 18.48 -2.04
N ALA A 17 -12.54 18.13 -1.50
CA ALA A 17 -11.46 19.08 -1.24
C ALA A 17 -10.99 19.84 -2.49
N LYS A 18 -11.04 19.19 -3.67
CA LYS A 18 -10.63 19.79 -4.94
C LYS A 18 -11.72 20.63 -5.60
N SER A 19 -12.99 20.31 -5.38
CA SER A 19 -14.12 21.01 -6.00
C SER A 19 -14.56 22.22 -5.16
N GLU A 20 -14.95 21.96 -3.91
CA GLU A 20 -15.70 22.89 -3.07
C GLU A 20 -14.90 23.31 -1.83
N GLY A 21 -13.84 22.57 -1.51
CA GLY A 21 -13.13 22.68 -0.25
C GLY A 21 -13.71 21.76 0.82
N LEU A 22 -13.01 21.66 1.95
CA LEU A 22 -13.44 20.86 3.10
C LEU A 22 -13.74 21.77 4.29
N THR A 23 -14.77 21.41 5.06
CA THR A 23 -14.97 21.99 6.39
C THR A 23 -13.86 21.54 7.34
N GLU A 24 -13.68 22.22 8.46
CA GLU A 24 -12.67 21.84 9.47
C GLU A 24 -12.91 20.43 10.02
N GLU A 25 -14.18 20.04 10.20
CA GLU A 25 -14.55 18.68 10.63
C GLU A 25 -14.15 17.63 9.59
N GLU A 26 -14.41 17.91 8.31
CA GLU A 26 -14.04 17.00 7.21
C GLU A 26 -12.52 16.91 7.02
N LYS A 27 -11.78 18.00 7.27
CA LYS A 27 -10.31 17.98 7.29
C LYS A 27 -9.79 17.09 8.40
N ALA A 28 -10.36 17.18 9.60
CA ALA A 28 -9.99 16.33 10.73
C ALA A 28 -10.30 14.85 10.44
N GLU A 29 -11.47 14.55 9.87
CA GLU A 29 -11.85 13.21 9.42
C GLU A 29 -10.86 12.68 8.37
N GLN A 30 -10.54 13.48 7.36
CA GLN A 30 -9.62 13.11 6.29
C GLN A 30 -8.20 12.83 6.84
N GLN A 31 -7.72 13.64 7.77
CA GLN A 31 -6.40 13.43 8.39
C GLN A 31 -6.35 12.14 9.19
N LEU A 32 -7.39 11.85 10.00
CA LEU A 32 -7.48 10.63 10.78
C LEU A 32 -7.48 9.39 9.87
N LEU A 33 -8.32 9.39 8.84
CA LEU A 33 -8.42 8.29 7.89
C LEU A 33 -7.11 8.08 7.11
N ARG A 34 -6.45 9.17 6.70
CA ARG A 34 -5.14 9.10 6.02
C ARG A 34 -4.05 8.55 6.93
N LYS A 35 -4.03 8.92 8.21
CA LYS A 35 -3.07 8.39 9.18
C LYS A 35 -3.23 6.88 9.33
N GLU A 36 -4.46 6.41 9.54
CA GLU A 36 -4.76 4.98 9.66
C GLU A 36 -4.39 4.21 8.40
N TYR A 37 -4.69 4.78 7.22
CA TYR A 37 -4.29 4.19 5.93
C TYR A 37 -2.76 4.06 5.83
N LEU A 38 -2.01 5.12 6.15
CA LEU A 38 -0.55 5.12 6.06
C LEU A 38 0.10 4.15 7.03
N GLU A 39 -0.41 4.01 8.25
CA GLU A 39 0.08 3.04 9.21
C GLU A 39 -0.08 1.61 8.67
N LYS A 40 -1.28 1.27 8.17
CA LYS A 40 -1.55 -0.05 7.58
C LYS A 40 -0.79 -0.28 6.29
N PHE A 41 -0.56 0.77 5.50
CA PHE A 41 0.24 0.70 4.28
C PHE A 41 1.70 0.44 4.60
N ARG A 42 2.30 1.16 5.57
CA ARG A 42 3.69 0.97 6.00
C ARG A 42 3.93 -0.42 6.56
N GLU A 43 3.00 -0.93 7.38
CA GLU A 43 3.05 -2.30 7.91
C GLU A 43 3.14 -3.33 6.77
N HIS A 44 2.25 -3.23 5.78
CA HIS A 44 2.25 -4.12 4.63
C HIS A 44 3.48 -3.93 3.71
N PHE A 45 3.92 -2.69 3.53
CA PHE A 45 5.05 -2.34 2.67
C PHE A 45 6.38 -2.85 3.23
N ARG A 46 6.59 -2.79 4.55
CA ARG A 46 7.77 -3.40 5.20
C ARG A 46 7.86 -4.89 4.91
N GLY A 47 6.78 -5.64 5.10
CA GLY A 47 6.77 -7.06 4.76
C GLY A 47 6.98 -7.36 3.27
N HIS A 48 6.72 -6.39 2.39
CA HIS A 48 7.07 -6.51 0.97
C HIS A 48 8.57 -6.25 0.75
N LEU A 49 9.14 -5.22 1.38
CA LEU A 49 10.57 -4.91 1.33
C LEU A 49 11.43 -6.03 1.91
N ASP A 50 10.99 -6.70 2.97
CA ASP A 50 11.70 -7.84 3.58
C ASP A 50 11.87 -9.03 2.60
N ARG A 51 11.00 -9.11 1.58
CA ARG A 51 11.08 -10.11 0.51
C ARG A 51 11.87 -9.63 -0.72
N VAL A 52 12.21 -8.34 -0.79
CA VAL A 52 13.06 -7.81 -1.85
C VAL A 52 14.50 -8.14 -1.49
N LYS A 53 15.13 -8.97 -2.32
CA LYS A 53 16.55 -9.30 -2.25
C LYS A 53 17.25 -8.79 -3.50
N PHE A 54 18.51 -8.38 -3.39
CA PHE A 54 19.34 -8.12 -4.56
C PHE A 54 19.69 -9.43 -5.23
N VAL A 55 19.65 -9.46 -6.56
CA VAL A 55 19.92 -10.68 -7.34
C VAL A 55 21.36 -11.17 -7.15
N GLU A 56 22.28 -10.22 -6.92
CA GLU A 56 23.72 -10.49 -6.68
C GLU A 56 23.97 -11.22 -5.34
N ASP A 57 23.06 -11.08 -4.37
CA ASP A 57 23.17 -11.71 -3.05
C ASP A 57 22.51 -13.10 -2.98
N LEU A 58 21.92 -13.59 -4.08
CA LEU A 58 21.21 -14.86 -4.12
C LEU A 58 22.14 -16.02 -4.51
N SER A 59 21.94 -17.17 -3.87
CA SER A 59 22.60 -18.42 -4.27
C SER A 59 22.06 -18.94 -5.62
N GLU A 60 22.85 -19.79 -6.31
CA GLU A 60 22.41 -20.45 -7.53
C GLU A 60 21.13 -21.29 -7.33
N GLU A 61 20.98 -21.89 -6.14
CA GLU A 61 19.79 -22.65 -5.74
C GLU A 61 18.55 -21.74 -5.64
N GLU A 62 18.64 -20.61 -4.92
CA GLU A 62 17.55 -19.63 -4.80
C GLU A 62 17.15 -19.04 -6.16
N LEU A 63 18.12 -18.79 -7.04
CA LEU A 63 17.87 -18.29 -8.40
C LEU A 63 17.12 -19.31 -9.26
N ALA A 64 17.51 -20.59 -9.18
CA ALA A 64 16.85 -21.66 -9.90
C ALA A 64 15.37 -21.82 -9.47
N GLU A 65 15.11 -21.77 -8.16
CA GLU A 65 13.74 -21.82 -7.61
C GLU A 65 12.88 -20.67 -8.10
N ILE A 66 13.39 -19.43 -8.08
CA ILE A 66 12.67 -18.24 -8.56
C ILE A 66 12.33 -18.37 -10.06
N GLN A 67 13.27 -18.88 -10.86
CA GLN A 67 13.04 -19.10 -12.29
C GLN A 67 11.99 -20.18 -12.55
N GLU A 68 12.00 -21.27 -11.79
CA GLU A 68 11.00 -22.33 -11.91
C GLU A 68 9.61 -21.85 -11.49
N GLN A 69 9.51 -21.09 -10.40
CA GLN A 69 8.25 -20.47 -9.98
C GLN A 69 7.69 -19.52 -11.04
N LYS A 70 8.55 -18.71 -11.68
CA LYS A 70 8.14 -17.83 -12.79
C LYS A 70 7.63 -18.61 -14.01
N LYS A 71 8.23 -19.76 -14.32
CA LYS A 71 7.77 -20.65 -15.41
C LYS A 71 6.43 -21.30 -15.12
N ARG A 72 6.11 -21.60 -13.86
CA ARG A 72 4.82 -22.17 -13.45
C ARG A 72 3.66 -21.17 -13.45
N GLN A 73 3.97 -19.87 -13.40
CA GLN A 73 2.98 -18.78 -13.38
C GLN A 73 2.71 -18.16 -14.76
N ASN A 74 3.50 -18.52 -15.78
CA ASN A 74 3.31 -18.14 -17.19
C ASN A 74 2.67 -19.29 -17.96
#